data_AF-A0A6P0MJY2-F1
#
_entry.id   AF-A0A6P0MJY2-F1
#
_cell.length_a   1.000
_cell.length_b   1.000
_cell.length_c   1.000
_cell.angle_alpha   90.00
_cell.angle_beta   90.00
_cell.angle_gamma   90.00
#
_symmetry.space_group_name_H-M   'P 1'
#
loop_
_entity.id
_entity.type
_entity.pdbx_description
1 polymer ?
#
loop_
_entity_poly.entity_id
_entity_poly.type
_entity_poly.pdbx_seq_one_letter_code
_entity_poly.pdbx_strand_id
1 'polypeptide(L)'
;MSLTPEQNIQAFIHLIKDQPSVFLAENRVDLEQQIDTFPEEVASLSDAISTWCKKYPDIRKALSKTRKSLFGVTSGGDRGQGESNPKPKQEDYQTLLKNQIRESFPETTKEKKPSDSSK
;
A
#
# COMPACT_ATOMS: atom_id res chain seq x y z
N MET A 1 7.77 8.77 18.20
CA MET A 1 7.32 7.39 18.39
C MET A 1 7.71 6.59 17.15
N SER A 2 8.30 5.42 17.34
CA SER A 2 8.57 4.46 16.25
C SER A 2 7.28 3.69 15.96
N LEU A 3 6.95 3.50 14.68
CA LEU A 3 5.79 2.69 14.28
C LEU A 3 6.08 1.21 14.53
N THR A 4 5.04 0.43 14.85
CA THR A 4 5.18 -1.02 14.86
C THR A 4 5.26 -1.57 13.42
N PRO A 5 5.83 -2.77 13.23
CA PRO A 5 5.83 -3.44 11.92
C PRO A 5 4.45 -3.54 11.28
N GLU A 6 3.41 -3.87 12.05
CA GLU A 6 2.03 -3.95 11.57
C GLU A 6 1.53 -2.61 11.05
N GLN A 7 1.76 -1.53 11.82
CA GLN A 7 1.36 -0.18 11.42
C GLN A 7 2.07 0.26 10.14
N ASN A 8 3.33 -0.15 9.97
CA ASN A 8 4.05 0.13 8.74
C ASN A 8 3.42 -0.58 7.53
N ILE A 9 3.13 -1.88 7.65
CA ILE A 9 2.51 -2.68 6.60
C ILE A 9 1.11 -2.11 6.28
N GLN A 10 0.30 -1.80 7.30
CA GLN A 10 -1.01 -1.19 7.14
C GLN A 10 -0.95 0.15 6.43
N ALA A 11 0.00 1.02 6.77
CA ALA A 11 0.19 2.29 6.07
C ALA A 11 0.57 2.09 4.59
N PHE A 12 1.36 1.06 4.30
CA PHE A 12 1.74 0.74 2.92
C PHE A 12 0.56 0.20 2.10
N ILE A 13 -0.25 -0.69 2.69
CA ILE A 13 -1.51 -1.15 2.07
C ILE A 13 -2.43 0.04 1.78
N HIS A 14 -2.63 0.95 2.73
CA HIS A 14 -3.41 2.18 2.52
C HIS A 14 -2.82 3.06 1.43
N LEU A 15 -1.49 3.17 1.34
CA LEU A 15 -0.85 3.95 0.29
C LEU A 15 -1.15 3.38 -1.11
N ILE A 16 -1.09 2.05 -1.27
CA ILE A 16 -1.41 1.37 -2.53
C ILE A 16 -2.88 1.59 -2.88
N LYS A 17 -3.78 1.44 -1.90
CA LYS A 17 -5.22 1.60 -2.05
C LYS A 17 -5.64 3.03 -2.42
N ASP A 18 -5.22 4.01 -1.62
CA ASP A 18 -5.74 5.38 -1.67
C ASP A 18 -4.93 6.30 -2.59
N GLN A 19 -3.66 5.94 -2.87
CA GLN A 19 -2.76 6.75 -3.70
C GLN A 19 -1.99 5.91 -4.73
N PRO A 20 -2.67 5.09 -5.56
CA PRO A 20 -2.01 4.27 -6.57
C PRO A 20 -1.24 5.10 -7.62
N SER A 21 -1.60 6.38 -7.80
CA SER A 21 -0.92 7.32 -8.71
C SER A 21 0.51 7.65 -8.29
N VAL A 22 0.90 7.43 -7.03
CA VAL A 22 2.29 7.60 -6.57
C VAL A 22 3.19 6.49 -7.12
N PHE A 23 2.62 5.35 -7.48
CA PHE A 23 3.33 4.23 -8.08
C PHE A 23 3.34 4.41 -9.60
N LEU A 24 4.52 4.72 -10.16
CA LEU A 24 4.75 4.72 -11.60
C LEU A 24 4.80 3.29 -12.14
N ALA A 25 4.61 3.13 -13.45
CA ALA A 25 4.58 1.81 -14.09
C ALA A 25 5.80 0.94 -13.74
N GLU A 26 7.01 1.52 -13.77
CA GLU A 26 8.25 0.81 -13.44
C GLU A 26 8.28 0.31 -11.98
N ASN A 27 7.77 1.12 -11.04
CA ASN A 27 7.71 0.78 -9.62
C ASN A 27 6.62 -0.27 -9.34
N ARG A 28 5.53 -0.27 -10.11
CA ARG A 28 4.46 -1.28 -9.99
C ARG A 28 4.99 -2.65 -10.39
N VAL A 29 5.65 -2.72 -11.55
CA VAL A 29 6.24 -3.98 -12.05
C VAL A 29 7.32 -4.49 -11.10
N ASP A 30 8.20 -3.62 -10.58
CA ASP A 30 9.19 -4.04 -9.58
C ASP A 30 8.50 -4.54 -8.30
N LEU A 31 7.46 -3.85 -7.81
CA LEU A 31 6.73 -4.27 -6.60
C LEU A 31 6.03 -5.62 -6.80
N GLU A 32 5.40 -5.86 -7.94
CA GLU A 32 4.76 -7.14 -8.29
C GLU A 32 5.75 -8.29 -8.39
N GLN A 33 6.97 -8.04 -8.87
CA GLN A 33 8.02 -9.07 -8.91
C GLN A 33 8.63 -9.32 -7.52
N GLN A 34 8.78 -8.26 -6.71
CA GLN A 34 9.42 -8.36 -5.40
C GLN A 34 8.49 -8.94 -4.34
N ILE A 35 7.17 -8.73 -4.42
CA ILE A 35 6.23 -9.14 -3.38
C ILE A 35 6.22 -10.66 -3.14
N ASP A 36 6.52 -11.47 -4.15
CA ASP A 36 6.63 -12.92 -4.01
C ASP A 36 7.90 -13.37 -3.28
N THR A 37 8.91 -12.51 -3.19
CA THR A 37 10.15 -12.75 -2.44
C THR A 37 10.10 -12.20 -1.02
N PHE A 38 9.06 -11.43 -0.68
CA PHE A 38 8.93 -10.85 0.64
C PHE A 38 8.58 -11.92 1.68
N PRO A 39 9.22 -11.89 2.85
CA PRO A 39 8.95 -12.85 3.92
C PRO A 39 7.53 -12.68 4.47
N GLU A 40 6.96 -13.77 4.99
CA GLU A 40 5.63 -13.77 5.60
C GLU A 40 5.62 -13.23 7.03
N GLU A 41 6.79 -13.22 7.70
CA GLU A 41 6.92 -12.73 9.07
C GLU A 41 6.78 -11.20 9.13
N VAL A 42 5.97 -10.69 10.07
CA VAL A 42 5.53 -9.29 10.11
C VAL A 42 6.69 -8.30 10.17
N ALA A 43 7.66 -8.52 11.07
CA ALA A 43 8.81 -7.64 11.22
C ALA A 43 9.65 -7.62 9.94
N SER A 44 9.95 -8.80 9.41
CA SER A 44 10.72 -9.00 8.19
C SER A 44 10.01 -8.42 6.96
N LEU A 45 8.69 -8.55 6.87
CA LEU A 45 7.86 -7.98 5.80
C LEU A 45 7.88 -6.45 5.86
N SER A 46 7.70 -5.88 7.05
CA SER A 46 7.82 -4.44 7.27
C SER A 46 9.20 -3.90 6.87
N ASP A 47 10.26 -4.64 7.17
CA ASP A 47 11.63 -4.28 6.82
C ASP A 47 11.90 -4.43 5.32
N ALA A 48 11.36 -5.46 4.68
CA ALA A 48 11.41 -5.64 3.23
C ALA A 48 10.72 -4.48 2.50
N ILE A 49 9.50 -4.11 2.91
CA ILE A 49 8.76 -2.94 2.38
C ILE A 49 9.57 -1.66 2.58
N SER A 50 10.12 -1.46 3.78
CA SER A 50 10.91 -0.26 4.09
C SER A 50 12.19 -0.19 3.24
N THR A 51 12.82 -1.34 3.00
CA THR A 51 14.02 -1.46 2.17
C THR A 51 13.70 -1.20 0.71
N TRP A 52 12.61 -1.77 0.20
CA TRP A 52 12.12 -1.52 -1.15
C TRP A 52 11.79 -0.04 -1.37
N CYS A 53 11.08 0.60 -0.44
CA CYS A 53 10.76 2.02 -0.51
C CYS A 53 12.01 2.93 -0.56
N LYS A 54 13.19 2.48 -0.08
CA LYS A 54 14.43 3.29 -0.20
C LYS A 54 14.84 3.51 -1.66
N LYS A 55 14.47 2.61 -2.58
CA LYS A 55 14.72 2.75 -4.02
C LYS A 55 13.87 3.86 -4.66
N TYR A 56 12.72 4.18 -4.06
CA TYR A 56 11.71 5.08 -4.64
C TYR A 56 11.39 6.24 -3.67
N PRO A 57 12.13 7.36 -3.74
CA PRO A 57 11.98 8.48 -2.81
C PRO A 57 10.55 9.03 -2.70
N ASP A 58 9.81 9.09 -3.82
CA ASP A 58 8.44 9.60 -3.82
C ASP A 58 7.46 8.67 -3.09
N ILE A 59 7.58 7.37 -3.31
CA ILE A 59 6.80 6.35 -2.57
C ILE A 59 7.16 6.42 -1.08
N ARG A 60 8.45 6.51 -0.74
CA ARG A 60 8.90 6.64 0.66
C ARG A 60 8.33 7.89 1.32
N LYS A 61 8.30 9.01 0.60
CA LYS A 61 7.74 10.28 1.08
C LYS A 61 6.23 10.16 1.28
N ALA A 62 5.52 9.56 0.34
CA ALA A 62 4.08 9.33 0.45
C ALA A 62 3.76 8.38 1.61
N LEU A 63 4.51 7.28 1.75
CA LEU A 63 4.37 6.36 2.88
C LEU A 63 4.60 7.06 4.22
N SER A 64 5.60 7.94 4.31
CA SER A 64 5.81 8.76 5.52
C SER A 64 4.62 9.66 5.85
N LYS A 65 3.98 10.27 4.84
CA LYS A 65 2.76 11.07 5.02
C LYS A 65 1.58 10.20 5.46
N THR A 66 1.37 9.05 4.81
CA THR A 66 0.30 8.11 5.17
C THR A 66 0.45 7.61 6.60
N ARG A 67 1.67 7.22 7.00
CA ARG A 67 1.98 6.83 8.39
C ARG A 67 1.64 7.93 9.40
N LYS A 68 1.99 9.19 9.10
CA LYS A 68 1.65 10.34 9.94
C LYS A 68 0.15 10.62 9.97
N SER A 69 -0.56 10.41 8.87
CA SER A 69 -2.01 10.61 8.80
C SER A 69 -2.79 9.56 9.59
N LEU A 70 -2.35 8.30 9.54
CA LEU A 70 -3.05 7.18 10.19
C LEU A 70 -2.69 7.02 11.67
N PHE A 71 -1.42 7.25 12.01
CA PHE A 71 -0.87 6.93 13.33
C PHE A 71 -0.15 8.10 14.00
N GLY A 72 -0.07 9.25 13.32
CA GLY A 72 0.42 10.46 13.95
C GLY A 72 -0.60 10.95 14.97
N VAL A 73 -0.14 11.23 16.18
CA VAL A 73 -0.93 11.93 17.19
C VAL A 73 -1.05 13.38 16.73
N THR A 74 -2.11 13.72 15.98
CA THR A 74 -2.47 15.12 15.76
C THR A 74 -3.22 15.61 17.00
N SER A 75 -2.52 16.34 17.86
CA SER A 75 -3.16 17.19 18.86
C SER A 75 -3.94 18.28 18.13
N GLY A 76 -5.20 18.01 17.79
CA GLY A 76 -6.13 19.02 17.29
C GLY A 76 -6.87 18.60 16.02
N GLY A 77 -8.16 18.29 16.19
CA GLY A 77 -9.20 18.48 15.17
C GLY A 77 -9.43 17.32 14.20
N ASP A 78 -10.55 16.61 14.44
CA ASP A 78 -11.43 16.00 13.44
C ASP A 78 -10.82 15.34 12.20
N ARG A 79 -10.77 14.00 12.19
CA ARG A 79 -11.59 13.14 11.28
C ARG A 79 -11.11 11.70 11.32
N GLY A 80 -12.06 10.79 11.49
CA GLY A 80 -11.97 9.41 10.99
C GLY A 80 -11.92 8.34 12.07
N GLN A 81 -13.11 8.02 12.58
CA GLN A 81 -13.56 6.67 12.92
C GLN A 81 -12.47 5.60 12.86
N GLY A 82 -11.91 5.26 14.03
CA GLY A 82 -11.11 4.06 14.21
C GLY A 82 -11.99 2.86 13.95
N GLU A 83 -12.12 2.45 12.68
CA GLU A 83 -12.54 1.10 12.36
C GLU A 83 -11.53 0.18 13.02
N SER A 84 -11.99 -0.47 14.09
CA SER A 84 -11.32 -1.61 14.70
C SER A 84 -11.43 -2.77 13.71
N ASN A 85 -10.80 -2.64 12.54
CA ASN A 85 -10.62 -3.75 11.64
C ASN A 85 -9.79 -4.79 12.42
N PRO A 86 -10.25 -6.05 12.51
CA PRO A 86 -9.50 -7.08 13.18
C PRO A 86 -8.09 -7.08 12.59
N LYS A 87 -7.08 -6.98 13.46
CA LYS A 87 -5.68 -7.06 13.02
C LYS A 87 -5.54 -8.36 12.22
N PRO A 88 -5.17 -8.29 10.93
CA PRO A 88 -4.89 -9.48 10.15
C PRO A 88 -3.88 -10.34 10.91
N LYS A 89 -4.06 -11.66 10.89
CA LYS A 89 -3.04 -12.57 11.42
C LYS A 89 -1.80 -12.45 10.52
N GLN A 90 -0.62 -12.83 11.01
CA GLN A 90 0.66 -12.62 10.31
C GLN A 90 0.65 -13.12 8.85
N GLU A 91 0.11 -14.33 8.61
CA GLU A 91 -0.04 -14.93 7.28
C GLU A 91 -0.97 -14.12 6.35
N ASP A 92 -1.91 -13.37 6.92
CA ASP A 92 -2.87 -12.57 6.16
C ASP A 92 -2.21 -11.32 5.57
N TYR A 93 -1.18 -10.73 6.20
CA TYR A 93 -0.62 -9.45 5.71
C TYR A 93 0.05 -9.58 4.34
N GLN A 94 0.81 -10.64 4.11
CA GLN A 94 1.44 -10.86 2.81
C GLN A 94 0.36 -11.08 1.73
N THR A 95 -0.65 -11.90 2.03
CA THR A 95 -1.80 -12.16 1.15
C THR A 95 -2.60 -10.88 0.86
N LEU A 96 -2.92 -10.10 1.90
CA LEU A 96 -3.62 -8.82 1.78
C LEU A 96 -2.83 -7.82 0.93
N LEU A 97 -1.51 -7.76 1.10
CA LEU A 97 -0.67 -6.88 0.30
C LEU A 97 -0.66 -7.29 -1.17
N LYS A 98 -0.52 -8.60 -1.47
CA LYS A 98 -0.62 -9.12 -2.84
C LYS A 98 -1.96 -8.81 -3.49
N ASN A 99 -3.05 -9.02 -2.75
CA ASN A 99 -4.39 -8.72 -3.24
C ASN A 99 -4.56 -7.22 -3.50
N GLN A 100 -4.11 -6.37 -2.57
CA GLN A 100 -4.20 -4.92 -2.72
C GLN A 100 -3.41 -4.41 -3.94
N ILE A 101 -2.21 -4.95 -4.20
CA ILE A 101 -1.41 -4.62 -5.39
C ILE A 101 -2.21 -4.96 -6.66
N ARG A 102 -2.78 -6.17 -6.74
CA ARG A 102 -3.59 -6.62 -7.90
C ARG A 102 -4.82 -5.75 -8.13
N GLU A 103 -5.50 -5.32 -7.07
CA GLU A 103 -6.70 -4.49 -7.17
C GLU A 103 -6.38 -3.04 -7.55
N SER A 104 -5.29 -2.50 -7.02
CA SER A 104 -4.90 -1.09 -7.22
C SER A 104 -4.12 -0.84 -8.50
N PHE A 105 -3.46 -1.86 -9.04
CA PHE A 105 -2.75 -1.81 -10.32
C PHE A 105 -3.40 -2.78 -11.30
N PRO A 106 -4.61 -2.47 -11.80
CA PRO A 106 -5.14 -3.25 -12.90
C PRO A 106 -4.12 -3.15 -14.05
N GLU A 107 -3.61 -4.30 -14.51
CA GLU A 107 -2.89 -4.35 -15.77
C GLU A 107 -3.74 -3.60 -16.78
N THR A 108 -3.13 -2.67 -17.52
CA THR A 108 -3.77 -1.99 -18.64
C THR A 108 -3.94 -2.98 -19.78
N THR A 109 -4.63 -4.09 -19.54
CA THR A 109 -5.03 -5.03 -20.56
C THR A 109 -6.41 -4.60 -21.02
N LYS A 110 -6.36 -3.70 -22.01
CA LYS A 110 -7.40 -3.27 -22.96
C LYS A 110 -8.24 -2.06 -22.56
N GLU A 111 -7.95 -0.96 -23.27
CA GLU A 111 -8.94 -0.06 -23.88
C GLU A 111 -10.40 -0.38 -23.55
N LYS A 112 -10.98 0.37 -22.62
CA LYS A 112 -12.39 0.72 -22.71
C LYS A 112 -12.51 2.19 -23.10
N LYS A 113 -12.57 2.45 -24.40
CA LYS A 113 -13.40 3.52 -25.00
C LYS A 113 -13.39 3.41 -26.54
N PRO A 114 -14.43 3.90 -27.26
CA PRO A 114 -15.78 4.34 -26.84
C PRO A 114 -16.93 3.76 -27.70
N SER A 115 -18.16 3.92 -27.21
CA SER A 115 -19.41 4.21 -27.97
C SER A 115 -19.72 3.41 -29.26
N ASP A 116 -20.82 2.67 -29.26
CA ASP A 116 -21.74 2.72 -30.40
C ASP A 116 -23.15 3.06 -29.90
N SER A 117 -23.53 4.29 -30.19
CA SER A 117 -24.91 4.74 -30.26
C SER A 117 -25.40 4.37 -31.65
N SER A 118 -26.14 3.27 -31.77
CA SER A 118 -26.90 2.99 -33.00
C SER A 118 -28.37 2.76 -32.66
N LYS A 119 -29.08 3.85 -32.95
CA LYS A 119 -30.48 4.07 -33.30
C LYS A 119 -31.29 2.89 -33.80
#